data_AF-A0A369T5Q9-F1
#
_entry.id   AF-A0A369T5Q9-F1
#
_cell.length_a   1.000
_cell.length_b   1.000
_cell.length_c   1.000
_cell.angle_alpha   90.00
_cell.angle_beta   90.00
_cell.angle_gamma   90.00
#
_symmetry.space_group_name_H-M   'P 1'
#
loop_
_entity.id
_entity.type
_entity.pdbx_description
1 polymer ?
#
loop_
_entity_poly.entity_id
_entity_poly.type
_entity_poly.pdbx_seq_one_letter_code
_entity_poly.pdbx_strand_id
1 'polypeptide(L)' 'MASQRLLSSKLRYASVMKSDKRMPSWVYVKTNRRVRGRPRRNWRRSRLQL' A
#
# COMPACT_ATOMS: atom_id res chain seq x y z
N MET A 1 -1.98 5.07 14.48
CA MET A 1 -1.15 6.23 14.08
C MET A 1 -0.59 6.86 15.35
N ALA A 2 0.62 7.42 15.31
CA ALA A 2 1.16 8.14 16.47
C ALA A 2 0.42 9.48 16.67
N SER A 3 0.13 9.83 17.92
CA SER A 3 -0.73 10.97 18.29
C SER A 3 -0.12 12.32 17.87
N GLN A 4 1.15 12.55 18.24
CA GLN A 4 1.85 13.83 18.09
C GLN A 4 2.56 14.05 16.73
N ARG A 5 2.20 13.29 15.68
CA ARG A 5 2.80 13.49 14.34
C ARG A 5 2.13 14.65 13.59
N LEU A 6 2.96 15.40 12.85
CA LEU A 6 2.51 16.41 11.88
C LEU A 6 1.55 15.80 10.85
N LEU A 7 0.62 16.62 10.36
CA LEU A 7 -0.38 16.21 9.36
C LEU A 7 0.26 15.70 8.06
N SER A 8 1.31 16.37 7.58
CA SER A 8 2.05 15.98 6.37
C SER A 8 2.59 14.55 6.47
N SER A 9 3.20 14.22 7.61
CA SER A 9 3.66 12.87 7.92
C SER A 9 2.49 11.89 7.92
N LYS A 10 1.40 12.19 8.64
CA LYS A 10 0.20 11.34 8.70
C LYS A 10 -0.37 11.03 7.31
N LEU A 11 -0.42 12.00 6.41
CA LEU A 11 -0.86 11.81 5.02
C LEU A 11 0.06 10.88 4.23
N ARG A 12 1.38 11.02 4.38
CA ARG A 12 2.36 10.10 3.75
C ARG A 12 2.19 8.67 4.28
N TYR A 13 2.03 8.50 5.58
CA TYR A 13 1.77 7.16 6.14
C TYR A 13 0.43 6.59 5.65
N ALA A 14 -0.62 7.42 5.54
CA ALA A 14 -1.93 7.00 5.06
C ALA A 14 -1.91 6.62 3.57
N SER A 15 -1.21 7.38 2.72
CA SER A 15 -1.11 7.08 1.29
C SER A 15 -0.42 5.74 1.05
N VAL A 16 0.64 5.46 1.81
CA VAL A 16 1.33 4.18 1.70
C VAL A 16 0.46 3.04 2.21
N MET A 17 -0.27 3.22 3.33
CA MET A 17 -1.20 2.21 3.83
C MET A 17 -2.32 1.90 2.83
N LYS A 18 -2.88 2.92 2.15
CA LYS A 18 -3.89 2.74 1.09
C LYS A 18 -3.33 1.99 -0.12
N SER A 19 -2.04 2.16 -0.40
CA SER A 19 -1.36 1.52 -1.53
C SER A 19 -1.02 0.04 -1.25
N ASP A 20 -0.93 -0.40 0.00
CA ASP A 20 -0.59 -1.80 0.34
C ASP A 20 -1.78 -2.79 0.24
N LYS A 21 -2.67 -2.55 -0.73
CA LYS A 21 -3.84 -3.38 -1.02
C LYS A 21 -3.56 -4.36 -2.15
N ARG A 22 -4.20 -5.53 -2.08
CA ARG A 22 -4.20 -6.52 -3.17
C ARG A 22 -5.00 -5.97 -4.35
N MET A 23 -4.56 -6.28 -5.57
CA MET A 23 -5.33 -5.96 -6.77
C MET A 23 -6.68 -6.70 -6.75
N PRO A 24 -7.78 -6.03 -7.13
CA PRO A 24 -9.08 -6.68 -7.20
C PRO A 24 -9.09 -7.86 -8.18
N SER A 25 -9.87 -8.90 -7.88
CA SER A 25 -10.01 -10.09 -8.73
C SER A 25 -10.49 -9.74 -10.14
N TRP A 26 -11.43 -8.80 -10.26
CA TRP A 26 -12.00 -8.39 -11.55
C TRP A 26 -10.96 -7.82 -12.51
N VAL A 27 -9.86 -7.22 -12.00
CA VAL A 27 -8.78 -6.70 -12.85
C VAL A 27 -8.05 -7.85 -13.55
N TYR A 28 -7.81 -8.94 -12.84
CA TYR A 28 -7.19 -10.13 -13.43
C TYR A 28 -8.07 -10.78 -14.49
N VAL A 29 -9.38 -10.83 -14.24
CA VAL A 29 -10.37 -11.36 -15.20
C VAL A 29 -10.43 -10.46 -16.44
N LYS A 30 -10.58 -9.15 -16.26
CA LYS A 30 -10.66 -8.18 -17.37
C LYS A 30 -9.41 -8.17 -18.25
N THR A 31 -8.24 -8.41 -17.66
CA THR A 31 -6.96 -8.32 -18.37
C THR A 31 -6.39 -9.68 -18.79
N ASN A 32 -7.15 -10.78 -18.67
CA ASN A 32 -6.63 -12.14 -18.92
C ASN A 32 -5.29 -12.39 -18.20
N ARG A 33 -5.19 -11.94 -16.95
CA ARG A 33 -3.99 -12.04 -16.09
C ARG A 33 -2.72 -11.38 -16.66
N ARG A 34 -2.83 -10.47 -17.64
CA ARG A 34 -1.70 -9.64 -18.11
C ARG A 34 -1.15 -8.73 -17.00
N VAL A 35 -2.04 -8.18 -16.18
CA VAL A 35 -1.64 -7.43 -14.98
C VAL A 35 -1.29 -8.42 -13.86
N ARG A 36 -0.05 -8.35 -13.38
CA ARG A 36 0.45 -9.18 -12.27
C ARG A 36 0.33 -8.45 -10.93
N GLY A 37 0.25 -9.21 -9.85
CA GLY A 37 0.25 -8.65 -8.51
C GLY A 37 1.60 -7.99 -8.19
N ARG A 38 1.55 -6.75 -7.68
CA ARG A 38 2.75 -6.07 -7.15
C ARG A 38 3.21 -6.70 -5.82
N PRO A 39 4.51 -6.68 -5.51
CA PRO A 39 4.99 -7.10 -4.19
C PRO A 39 4.32 -6.27 -3.11
N ARG A 40 3.78 -6.97 -2.09
CA ARG A 40 3.15 -6.35 -0.93
C ARG A 40 4.21 -6.11 0.13
N ARG A 41 4.08 -5.01 0.85
CA ARG A 41 5.00 -4.74 1.94
C ARG A 41 4.45 -5.34 3.22
N ASN A 42 5.35 -5.67 4.14
CA ASN A 42 4.97 -6.02 5.50
C ASN A 42 5.77 -5.13 6.44
N TRP A 43 5.08 -4.46 7.36
CA TRP A 43 5.68 -3.50 8.30
C TRP A 43 6.74 -4.15 9.21
N ARG A 44 6.66 -5.46 9.43
CA ARG A 44 7.67 -6.24 10.16
C ARG A 44 8.95 -6.46 9.36
N ARG A 45 8.85 -6.60 8.03
CA ARG A 45 9.99 -6.94 7.15
C ARG A 45 10.66 -5.71 6.55
N SER A 46 9.90 -4.64 6.30
CA SER A 46 10.41 -3.41 5.69
C SER A 46 9.80 -2.20 6.39
N ARG A 47 10.68 -1.38 6.99
CA ARG A 47 10.30 -0.15 7.70
C ARG A 47 10.16 1.01 6.73
N LEU A 48 9.20 1.89 7.00
CA LEU A 48 9.04 3.15 6.30
C LEU A 48 10.07 4.16 6.77
N GLN A 49 10.92 4.64 5.87
CA GLN A 49 11.77 5.82 6.07
C GLN A 49 11.04 6.99 5.41
N LEU A 50 10.31 7.78 6.22
CA LEU A 50 9.47 8.89 5.78
C LEU A 50 9.63 10.11 6.68
#